data_AF-A0AAD9N8I7-F1
#
_entry.id   AF-A0AAD9N8I7-F1
#
_cell.length_a   1.000
_cell.length_b   1.000
_cell.length_c   1.000
_cell.angle_alpha   90.00
_cell.angle_beta   90.00
_cell.angle_gamma   90.00
#
_symmetry.space_group_name_H-M   'P 1'
#
loop_
_entity.id
_entity.type
_entity.pdbx_description
1 polymer ?
#
loop_
_entity_poly.entity_id
_entity_poly.type
_entity_poly.pdbx_seq_one_letter_code
_entity_poly.pdbx_strand_id
1 'polypeptide(L)'
;MRYVKSLYSRGNTLISRFKTCSSSIKVKLFRSILCNAYGCHLWSTYKQYTYKRVVVVFNNIYRALFGILRGESISAIYVNNNIDSFGVLVRKHVYSLKHV
;
A
#
# COMPACT_ATOMS: atom_id res chain seq x y z
N MET A 1 -9.15 -12.21 -6.38
CA MET A 1 -8.68 -11.29 -7.45
C MET A 1 -9.35 -9.90 -7.44
N ARG A 2 -10.65 -9.78 -7.14
CA ARG A 2 -11.39 -8.50 -7.15
C ARG A 2 -10.74 -7.39 -6.31
N TYR A 3 -10.19 -7.75 -5.15
CA TYR A 3 -9.46 -6.84 -4.28
C TYR A 3 -8.21 -6.22 -4.93
N VAL A 4 -7.38 -7.03 -5.60
CA VAL A 4 -6.19 -6.58 -6.34
C VAL A 4 -6.56 -5.58 -7.43
N LYS A 5 -7.64 -5.85 -8.16
CA LYS A 5 -8.15 -4.93 -9.20
C LYS A 5 -8.62 -3.61 -8.59
N SER A 6 -9.35 -3.64 -7.48
CA SER A 6 -9.79 -2.44 -6.77
C SER A 6 -8.60 -1.60 -6.28
N LEU A 7 -7.53 -2.26 -5.80
CA LEU A 7 -6.28 -1.62 -5.41
C LEU A 7 -5.61 -0.88 -6.57
N TYR A 8 -5.53 -1.53 -7.74
CA TYR A 8 -5.04 -0.89 -8.96
C TYR A 8 -5.88 0.32 -9.35
N SER A 9 -7.22 0.21 -9.33
CA SER A 9 -8.10 1.32 -9.65
C SER A 9 -7.85 2.51 -8.72
N ARG A 10 -7.84 2.30 -7.40
CA ARG A 10 -7.58 3.34 -6.40
C ARG A 10 -6.19 3.95 -6.55
N GLY A 11 -5.17 3.10 -6.73
CA GLY A 11 -3.79 3.51 -6.94
C GLY A 11 -3.62 4.35 -8.21
N ASN A 12 -4.20 3.93 -9.32
CA ASN A 12 -4.14 4.66 -10.58
C ASN A 12 -4.87 6.00 -10.50
N THR A 13 -6.02 6.07 -9.82
CA THR A 13 -6.70 7.35 -9.56
C THR A 13 -5.82 8.29 -8.74
N LEU A 14 -5.14 7.77 -7.71
CA LEU A 14 -4.21 8.55 -6.88
C LEU A 14 -3.02 9.06 -7.72
N ILE A 15 -2.41 8.19 -8.52
CA ILE A 15 -1.28 8.56 -9.39
C ILE A 15 -1.73 9.62 -10.40
N SER A 16 -2.87 9.44 -11.06
CA SER A 16 -3.37 10.37 -12.08
C SER A 16 -3.65 11.76 -11.49
N ARG A 17 -4.22 11.83 -10.29
CA ARG A 17 -4.64 13.12 -9.68
C ARG A 17 -3.54 13.81 -8.87
N PHE A 18 -2.63 13.06 -8.26
CA PHE A 18 -1.68 13.59 -7.28
C PHE A 18 -0.20 13.35 -7.64
N LYS A 19 0.10 13.12 -8.93
CA LYS A 19 1.48 12.92 -9.41
C LYS A 19 2.41 14.09 -9.09
N THR A 20 1.90 15.33 -9.19
CA THR A 20 2.68 16.57 -9.06
C THR A 20 2.74 17.11 -7.63
N CYS A 21 2.00 16.50 -6.68
CA CYS A 21 1.93 17.00 -5.31
C CYS A 21 3.23 16.77 -4.53
N SER A 22 3.41 17.55 -3.46
CA SER A 22 4.53 17.41 -2.52
C SER A 22 4.60 16.02 -1.90
N SER A 23 5.82 15.56 -1.62
CA SER A 23 6.10 14.23 -1.08
C SER A 23 5.33 13.94 0.21
N SER A 24 5.20 14.91 1.11
CA SER A 24 4.44 14.80 2.37
C SER A 24 2.95 14.51 2.16
N ILE A 25 2.33 15.15 1.17
CA ILE A 25 0.92 14.95 0.80
C ILE A 25 0.74 13.57 0.18
N LYS A 26 1.66 13.16 -0.70
CA LYS A 26 1.66 11.82 -1.31
C LYS A 26 1.68 10.72 -0.25
N VAL A 27 2.53 10.84 0.77
CA VAL A 27 2.58 9.88 1.89
C VAL A 27 1.26 9.82 2.65
N LYS A 28 0.68 10.98 3.01
CA LYS A 28 -0.62 11.03 3.73
C LYS A 28 -1.75 10.41 2.92
N LEU A 29 -1.86 10.74 1.63
CA LEU A 29 -2.88 10.17 0.74
C LEU A 29 -2.70 8.67 0.54
N PHE A 30 -1.46 8.23 0.35
CA PHE A 30 -1.13 6.82 0.25
C PHE A 30 -1.60 6.06 1.49
N ARG A 31 -1.28 6.58 2.68
CA ARG A 31 -1.74 5.99 3.96
C ARG A 31 -3.26 5.98 4.09
N SER A 32 -3.93 7.08 3.76
CA SER A 32 -5.37 7.20 3.91
C SER A 32 -6.18 6.31 2.94
N ILE A 33 -5.71 6.13 1.70
CA ILE A 33 -6.47 5.42 0.66
C ILE A 33 -6.09 3.94 0.59
N LEU A 34 -4.79 3.61 0.72
CA LEU A 34 -4.29 2.25 0.54
C LEU A 34 -4.11 1.50 1.85
N CYS A 35 -3.88 2.20 2.97
CA CYS A 35 -3.77 1.59 4.30
C CYS A 35 -5.09 1.64 5.09
N ASN A 36 -6.21 2.03 4.48
CA ASN A 36 -7.47 2.09 5.21
C ASN A 36 -7.97 0.68 5.53
N ALA A 37 -8.39 0.48 6.79
CA ALA A 37 -8.68 -0.80 7.42
C ALA A 37 -9.88 -1.58 6.83
N TYR A 38 -10.56 -1.04 5.82
CA TYR A 38 -11.79 -1.60 5.24
C TYR A 38 -11.59 -2.95 4.53
N GLY A 39 -10.35 -3.39 4.33
CA GLY A 39 -10.02 -4.73 3.82
C GLY A 39 -9.49 -5.69 4.87
N CYS A 40 -9.35 -5.25 6.14
CA CYS A 40 -8.47 -5.94 7.07
C CYS A 40 -8.91 -7.32 7.52
N HIS A 41 -10.22 -7.50 7.63
CA HIS A 41 -10.85 -8.79 7.90
C HIS A 41 -10.66 -9.80 6.75
N LEU A 42 -10.47 -9.35 5.51
CA LEU A 42 -10.23 -10.27 4.40
C LEU A 42 -8.81 -10.86 4.41
N TRP A 43 -7.81 -10.22 5.04
CA TRP A 43 -6.41 -10.68 4.99
C TRP A 43 -6.15 -11.96 5.77
N SER A 44 -6.94 -12.26 6.81
CA SER A 44 -6.80 -13.50 7.59
C SER A 44 -7.12 -14.75 6.77
N THR A 45 -7.88 -14.60 5.68
CA THR A 45 -8.42 -15.72 4.89
C THR A 45 -7.69 -15.89 3.54
N TYR A 46 -6.70 -15.04 3.22
CA TYR A 46 -6.05 -15.07 1.90
C TYR A 46 -4.94 -16.13 1.77
N LYS A 47 -4.96 -16.89 0.66
CA LYS A 47 -3.86 -17.77 0.24
C LYS A 47 -2.56 -16.98 0.03
N GLN A 48 -1.41 -17.54 0.41
CA GLN A 48 -0.07 -16.91 0.29
C GLN A 48 0.22 -16.32 -1.10
N TYR A 49 -0.20 -16.98 -2.18
CA TYR A 49 -0.05 -16.48 -3.55
C TYR A 49 -0.73 -15.11 -3.74
N THR A 50 -1.93 -14.93 -3.20
CA THR A 50 -2.68 -13.68 -3.35
C THR A 50 -2.05 -12.57 -2.50
N TYR A 51 -1.54 -12.92 -1.33
CA TYR A 51 -0.79 -12.00 -0.48
C TYR A 51 0.44 -11.44 -1.21
N LYS A 52 1.27 -12.32 -1.81
CA LYS A 52 2.45 -11.90 -2.59
C LYS A 52 2.06 -10.94 -3.73
N ARG A 53 0.97 -11.22 -4.45
CA ARG A 53 0.48 -10.33 -5.51
C ARG A 53 0.09 -8.96 -4.99
N VAL A 54 -0.62 -8.90 -3.86
CA VAL A 54 -1.00 -7.61 -3.27
C VAL A 54 0.24 -6.80 -2.88
N VAL A 55 1.23 -7.43 -2.26
CA VAL A 55 2.50 -6.77 -1.92
C VAL A 55 3.14 -6.15 -3.16
N VAL A 56 3.19 -6.90 -4.27
CA VAL A 56 3.73 -6.40 -5.55
C VAL A 56 2.92 -5.21 -6.08
N VAL A 57 1.59 -5.26 -6.02
CA VAL A 57 0.73 -4.15 -6.46
C VAL A 57 0.94 -2.90 -5.61
N PHE A 58 0.98 -3.08 -4.29
CA PHE A 58 1.20 -1.99 -3.33
C PHE A 58 2.53 -1.29 -3.60
N ASN A 59 3.59 -2.08 -3.78
CA ASN A 59 4.92 -1.62 -4.14
C ASN A 59 4.95 -0.89 -5.50
N ASN A 60 4.26 -1.42 -6.51
CA ASN A 60 4.20 -0.79 -7.83
C ASN A 60 3.46 0.56 -7.81
N ILE A 61 2.37 0.66 -7.07
CA ILE A 61 1.63 1.93 -6.91
C ILE A 61 2.51 2.96 -6.21
N TYR A 62 3.21 2.55 -5.15
CA TYR A 62 4.14 3.43 -4.44
C TYR A 62 5.24 3.95 -5.38
N ARG A 63 5.85 3.06 -6.16
CA ARG A 63 6.87 3.42 -7.14
C ARG A 63 6.36 4.41 -8.18
N ALA A 64 5.16 4.18 -8.71
CA ALA A 64 4.56 5.07 -9.69
C ALA A 64 4.19 6.44 -9.11
N LEU A 65 3.77 6.51 -7.85
CA LEU A 65 3.42 7.77 -7.17
C LEU A 65 4.65 8.64 -6.87
N PHE A 66 5.77 8.01 -6.51
CA PHE A 66 7.03 8.67 -6.16
C PHE A 66 8.04 8.76 -7.32
N GLY A 67 7.74 8.16 -8.48
CA GLY A 67 8.63 8.18 -9.65
C GLY A 67 9.92 7.37 -9.47
N ILE A 68 9.87 6.30 -8.66
CA ILE A 68 11.07 5.53 -8.30
C ILE A 68 11.48 4.61 -9.47
N LEU A 69 12.77 4.60 -9.82
CA LEU A 69 13.36 3.75 -10.87
C LEU A 69 13.45 2.27 -10.49
N ARG A 70 13.40 1.38 -11.48
CA ARG A 70 13.34 -0.08 -11.27
C ARG A 70 14.75 -0.58 -11.00
N GLY A 71 14.97 -1.14 -9.81
CA GLY A 71 16.31 -1.49 -9.30
C GLY A 71 16.51 -1.03 -7.86
N GLU A 72 15.86 0.08 -7.48
CA GLU A 72 15.94 0.62 -6.13
C GLU A 72 15.21 -0.24 -5.09
N SER A 73 15.83 -0.40 -3.92
CA SER A 73 15.29 -1.15 -2.79
C SER A 73 14.08 -0.44 -2.19
N ILE A 74 12.88 -0.98 -2.46
CA ILE A 74 11.62 -0.40 -1.96
C ILE A 74 11.57 -0.43 -0.44
N SER A 75 12.11 -1.48 0.20
CA SER A 75 12.17 -1.57 1.65
C SER A 75 13.01 -0.46 2.27
N ALA A 76 14.16 -0.13 1.66
CA ALA A 76 14.97 1.00 2.11
C ALA A 76 14.23 2.34 1.97
N ILE A 77 13.51 2.53 0.86
CA ILE A 77 12.73 3.75 0.62
C ILE A 77 11.58 3.89 1.61
N TYR A 78 10.91 2.79 1.96
CA TYR A 78 9.87 2.80 2.99
C TYR A 78 10.43 3.24 4.35
N VAL A 79 11.60 2.76 4.74
CA VAL A 79 12.26 3.18 5.98
C VAL A 79 12.62 4.66 5.93
N ASN A 80 13.24 5.12 4.83
CA ASN A 80 13.62 6.52 4.65
C ASN A 80 12.42 7.48 4.70
N ASN A 81 11.30 7.06 4.13
CA ASN A 81 10.07 7.86 4.08
C ASN A 81 9.13 7.63 5.28
N ASN A 82 9.56 6.86 6.29
CA ASN A 82 8.76 6.49 7.46
C ASN A 82 7.38 5.89 7.12
N ILE A 83 7.36 4.97 6.15
CA ILE A 83 6.13 4.31 5.69
C ILE A 83 6.15 2.84 6.08
N ASP A 84 5.05 2.37 6.63
CA ASP A 84 4.87 0.97 6.94
C ASP A 84 4.76 0.14 5.65
N SER A 85 5.57 -0.92 5.56
CA SER A 85 5.41 -1.92 4.51
C SER A 85 4.05 -2.61 4.64
N PHE A 86 3.58 -3.19 3.54
CA PHE A 86 2.29 -3.88 3.50
C PHE A 86 2.13 -4.93 4.62
N GLY A 87 3.16 -5.70 4.92
CA GLY A 87 3.12 -6.69 6.01
C GLY A 87 3.04 -6.07 7.42
N VAL A 88 3.69 -4.92 7.62
CA VAL A 88 3.60 -4.17 8.89
C VAL A 88 2.19 -3.63 9.08
N LEU A 89 1.58 -3.09 8.01
CA LEU A 89 0.20 -2.60 8.03
C LEU A 89 -0.77 -3.71 8.43
N VAL A 90 -0.69 -4.88 7.79
CA VAL A 90 -1.56 -6.02 8.12
C VAL A 90 -1.45 -6.38 9.60
N ARG A 91 -0.24 -6.48 10.15
CA ARG A 91 -0.04 -6.78 11.58
C ARG A 91 -0.64 -5.72 12.49
N LYS A 92 -0.41 -4.43 12.20
CA LYS A 92 -0.99 -3.32 12.98
C LYS A 92 -2.52 -3.36 12.96
N HIS A 93 -3.13 -3.64 11.81
CA HIS A 93 -4.58 -3.74 11.70
C HIS A 93 -5.16 -4.98 12.40
N VAL A 94 -4.52 -6.15 12.28
CA VAL A 94 -4.98 -7.37 12.99
C VAL A 94 -4.87 -7.16 14.50
N TYR A 95 -3.80 -6.54 14.98
CA TYR A 95 -3.67 -6.21 16.41
C TYR A 95 -4.74 -5.21 16.86
N SER A 96 -4.99 -4.16 16.06
CA SER A 96 -6.05 -3.18 16.37
C SER A 96 -7.44 -3.79 16.42
N LEU A 97 -7.73 -4.81 15.60
CA LEU A 97 -9.01 -5.52 15.61
C LEU A 97 -9.15 -6.50 16.78
N LYS A 98 -8.04 -7.00 17.34
CA LYS A 98 -8.06 -7.88 18.51
C LYS A 98 -8.37 -7.16 19.83
N HIS A 99 -8.20 -5.83 19.86
CA HIS A 99 -8.44 -4.96 21.02
C HIS A 99 -9.79 -4.22 20.93
N VAL A 100 -10.67 -4.62 20.01
CA VAL A 100 -12.09 -4.24 19.94
C VAL A 100 -12.91 -5.40 20.49
#